data_AF-A0A9D6BIL7-F1
#
_entry.id   AF-A0A9D6BIL7-F1
#
_cell.length_a   1.000
_cell.length_b   1.000
_cell.length_c   1.000
_cell.angle_alpha   90.00
_cell.angle_beta   90.00
_cell.angle_gamma   90.00
#
_symmetry.space_group_name_H-M   'P 1'
#
loop_
_entity.id
_entity.type
_entity.pdbx_description
1 polymer ?
#
loop_
_entity_poly.entity_id
_entity_poly.type
_entity_poly.pdbx_seq_one_letter_code
_entity_poly.pdbx_strand_id
1 'polypeptide(L)'
;MKPDAAQINALLPQTQCTRCGYPDCAAYAQAIEQGEAGINQCPPGGAEGVRRLAALTGLPERPLSSAHGSEGPRLLAVIDEAWCIGCTLCLKACPVDAII
;
A
#
# COMPACT_ATOMS: atom_id res chain seq x y z
N MET A 1 16.97 12.22 -13.80
CA MET A 1 17.11 10.80 -13.43
C MET A 1 15.70 10.27 -13.24
N LYS A 2 15.30 9.17 -13.90
CA LYS A 2 14.01 8.52 -13.60
C LYS A 2 14.14 7.83 -12.24
N PRO A 3 13.16 7.92 -11.34
CA PRO A 3 13.22 7.19 -10.08
C PRO A 3 13.16 5.69 -10.34
N ASP A 4 13.92 4.93 -9.56
CA ASP A 4 13.84 3.47 -9.61
C ASP A 4 12.64 2.94 -8.80
N ALA A 5 12.24 1.70 -9.07
CA ALA A 5 11.13 1.05 -8.37
C ALA A 5 11.34 0.99 -6.83
N ALA A 6 12.58 0.94 -6.34
CA ALA A 6 12.86 0.86 -4.90
C ALA A 6 12.54 2.20 -4.19
N GLN A 7 12.86 3.33 -4.82
CA GLN A 7 12.50 4.67 -4.33
C GLN A 7 10.99 4.86 -4.30
N ILE A 8 10.28 4.37 -5.31
CA ILE A 8 8.81 4.38 -5.35
C ILE A 8 8.25 3.52 -4.22
N ASN A 9 8.76 2.29 -4.05
CA ASN A 9 8.31 1.37 -3.01
C ASN A 9 8.49 1.97 -1.60
N ALA A 10 9.60 2.66 -1.35
CA ALA A 10 9.86 3.31 -0.06
C ALA A 10 8.84 4.40 0.32
N LEU A 11 8.13 4.97 -0.66
CA LEU A 11 7.06 5.95 -0.43
C LEU A 11 5.68 5.32 -0.23
N LEU A 12 5.51 4.04 -0.59
CA LEU A 12 4.26 3.32 -0.40
C LEU A 12 4.03 3.00 1.09
N PRO A 13 2.76 2.83 1.51
CA PRO A 13 2.42 2.66 2.92
C PRO A 13 2.80 1.28 3.51
N GLN A 14 3.38 0.37 2.70
CA GLN A 14 3.84 -0.97 3.11
C GLN A 14 2.77 -1.80 3.83
N THR A 15 1.49 -1.64 3.45
CA THR A 15 0.37 -2.39 4.04
C THR A 15 0.17 -3.77 3.43
N GLN A 16 0.81 -4.04 2.28
CA GLN A 16 0.69 -5.31 1.55
C GLN A 16 -0.76 -5.74 1.28
N CYS A 17 -1.66 -4.76 1.14
CA CYS A 17 -3.11 -4.99 1.14
C CYS A 17 -3.72 -5.39 -0.20
N THR A 18 -2.93 -5.41 -1.28
CA THR A 18 -3.31 -5.77 -2.67
C THR A 18 -4.47 -5.00 -3.31
N ARG A 19 -5.01 -3.96 -2.66
CA ARG A 19 -6.14 -3.15 -3.17
C ARG A 19 -5.87 -2.45 -4.51
N CYS A 20 -4.60 -2.18 -4.82
CA CYS A 20 -4.18 -1.65 -6.11
C CYS A 20 -4.22 -2.69 -7.25
N GLY A 21 -4.48 -3.97 -6.95
CA GLY A 21 -4.50 -5.07 -7.93
C GLY A 21 -3.17 -5.80 -8.10
N TYR A 22 -2.11 -5.37 -7.39
CA TYR A 22 -0.79 -5.99 -7.40
C TYR A 22 -0.57 -6.85 -6.13
N PRO A 23 0.26 -7.91 -6.21
CA PRO A 23 0.45 -8.85 -5.11
C PRO A 23 1.10 -8.25 -3.86
N ASP A 24 1.87 -7.17 -4.01
CA ASP A 24 2.53 -6.46 -2.93
C ASP A 24 2.88 -5.01 -3.33
N CYS A 25 3.40 -4.22 -2.38
CA CYS A 25 3.82 -2.85 -2.66
C CYS A 25 5.00 -2.77 -3.65
N ALA A 26 5.91 -3.74 -3.66
CA ALA A 26 7.07 -3.73 -4.55
C ALA A 26 6.67 -3.94 -6.03
N ALA A 27 5.76 -4.87 -6.29
CA ALA A 27 5.19 -5.12 -7.62
C ALA A 27 4.41 -3.90 -8.13
N TYR A 28 3.64 -3.24 -7.26
CA TYR A 28 2.98 -1.99 -7.64
C TYR A 28 3.99 -0.88 -7.97
N ALA A 29 5.06 -0.75 -7.18
CA ALA A 29 6.12 0.22 -7.45
C ALA A 29 6.85 -0.04 -8.78
N GLN A 30 7.11 -1.30 -9.09
CA GLN A 30 7.70 -1.71 -10.37
C GLN A 30 6.76 -1.39 -11.55
N ALA A 31 5.45 -1.63 -11.40
CA ALA A 31 4.49 -1.29 -12.44
C ALA A 31 4.37 0.23 -12.66
N ILE A 32 4.53 1.06 -11.62
CA ILE A 32 4.62 2.52 -11.77
C ILE A 32 5.90 2.91 -12.55
N GLU A 33 7.05 2.34 -12.18
CA GLU A 33 8.33 2.60 -12.86
C GLU A 33 8.25 2.28 -14.36
N GLN A 34 7.63 1.14 -14.70
CA GLN A 34 7.45 0.67 -16.06
C GLN A 34 6.35 1.43 -16.83
N GLY A 35 5.56 2.26 -16.15
CA GLY A 35 4.44 3.01 -16.73
C GLY A 35 3.19 2.16 -17.01
N GLU A 36 3.12 0.96 -16.44
CA GLU A 36 1.99 0.03 -16.55
C GLU A 36 0.86 0.40 -15.56
N ALA A 37 1.20 1.08 -14.46
CA ALA A 37 0.26 1.55 -13.45
C ALA A 37 0.35 3.06 -13.22
N GLY A 38 -0.77 3.66 -12.80
CA GLY A 38 -0.80 5.04 -12.34
C GLY A 38 -0.38 5.18 -10.87
N ILE A 39 0.12 6.36 -10.48
CA ILE A 39 0.51 6.69 -9.09
C ILE A 39 -0.68 6.86 -8.12
N ASN A 40 -1.91 6.82 -8.63
CA ASN A 40 -3.14 7.12 -7.89
C ASN A 40 -4.00 5.87 -7.60
N GLN A 41 -3.39 4.69 -7.52
CA GLN A 41 -4.12 3.42 -7.35
C GLN A 41 -4.00 2.82 -5.93
N CYS A 42 -3.33 3.49 -4.99
CA CYS A 42 -3.11 3.00 -3.63
C CYS A 42 -4.01 3.70 -2.60
N PRO A 43 -5.19 3.16 -2.24
CA PRO A 43 -6.09 3.79 -1.29
C PRO A 43 -5.50 4.01 0.11
N PRO A 44 -4.71 3.09 0.70
CA PRO A 44 -4.06 3.35 1.99
C PRO A 44 -3.00 4.46 1.94
N GLY A 45 -2.45 4.74 0.75
CA GLY A 45 -1.56 5.88 0.54
C GLY A 45 -2.31 7.20 0.45
N GLY A 46 -3.56 7.17 -0.01
CA GLY A 46 -4.45 8.33 -0.08
C GLY A 46 -3.91 9.46 -0.95
N ALA A 47 -4.51 10.64 -0.84
CA ALA A 47 -4.08 11.82 -1.60
C ALA A 47 -2.62 12.22 -1.29
N GLU A 48 -2.17 12.06 -0.05
CA GLU A 48 -0.80 12.35 0.36
C GLU A 48 0.22 11.41 -0.31
N GLY A 49 -0.09 10.12 -0.43
CA GLY A 49 0.72 9.15 -1.16
C GLY A 49 0.86 9.53 -2.63
N VAL A 50 -0.24 9.95 -3.27
CA VAL A 50 -0.20 10.41 -4.66
C VAL A 50 0.69 11.65 -4.81
N ARG A 51 0.60 12.62 -3.90
CA ARG A 51 1.47 13.81 -3.92
C ARG A 51 2.95 13.46 -3.84
N ARG A 52 3.32 12.57 -2.92
CA ARG A 52 4.72 12.14 -2.76
C ARG A 52 5.23 11.41 -3.99
N LEU A 53 4.42 10.52 -4.55
CA LEU A 53 4.75 9.81 -5.78
C LEU A 53 4.84 10.75 -6.98
N ALA A 54 3.95 11.73 -7.11
CA ALA A 54 4.00 12.76 -8.15
C ALA A 54 5.30 13.58 -8.07
N ALA A 55 5.69 14.00 -6.85
CA ALA A 55 6.94 14.74 -6.62
C ALA A 55 8.18 13.92 -7.00
N LEU A 56 8.18 12.61 -6.77
CA LEU A 56 9.29 11.72 -7.12
C LEU A 56 9.32 11.38 -8.62
N THR A 57 8.17 11.02 -9.20
CA THR A 57 8.05 10.51 -10.58
C THR A 57 7.93 11.59 -11.64
N GLY A 58 7.59 12.82 -11.24
CA GLY A 58 7.28 13.92 -12.16
C GLY A 58 5.93 13.75 -12.88
N LEU A 59 5.12 12.75 -12.52
CA LEU A 59 3.79 12.55 -13.07
C LEU A 59 2.80 13.54 -12.44
N PRO A 60 1.74 13.96 -13.17
CA PRO A 60 0.75 14.88 -12.63
C PRO A 60 -0.02 14.25 -11.47
N GLU A 61 -0.24 15.02 -10.42
CA GLU A 61 -1.14 14.63 -9.32
C GLU A 61 -2.56 14.40 -9.87
N ARG A 62 -3.15 13.27 -9.49
CA ARG A 62 -4.51 12.87 -9.88
C ARG A 62 -5.28 12.43 -8.64
N PRO A 63 -6.60 12.60 -8.60
CA PRO A 63 -7.40 12.05 -7.52
C PRO A 63 -7.22 10.53 -7.46
N LEU A 64 -7.35 9.97 -6.25
CA LEU A 64 -7.30 8.53 -6.03
C LEU A 64 -8.33 7.84 -6.94
N SER A 65 -7.89 6.78 -7.62
CA SER A 65 -8.74 6.02 -8.52
C SER A 65 -9.80 5.25 -7.73
N SER A 66 -11.07 5.61 -7.95
CA SER A 66 -12.23 4.98 -7.31
C SER A 66 -12.34 3.49 -7.63
N ALA A 67 -11.71 3.01 -8.70
CA ALA A 67 -11.68 1.59 -9.06
C ALA A 67 -10.91 0.73 -8.03
N HIS A 68 -9.97 1.30 -7.27
CA HIS A 68 -9.20 0.59 -6.24
C HIS A 68 -9.77 0.81 -4.82
N GLY A 69 -10.85 1.57 -4.72
CA GLY A 69 -11.56 1.91 -3.49
C GLY A 69 -11.22 3.30 -2.96
N SER A 70 -11.73 3.61 -1.77
CA SER A 70 -11.59 4.92 -1.14
C SER A 70 -10.45 4.97 -0.12
N GLU A 71 -9.92 6.18 0.06
CA GLU A 71 -9.09 6.54 1.20
C GLU A 71 -9.92 6.38 2.50
N GLY A 72 -9.25 5.94 3.56
CA GLY A 72 -9.86 5.72 4.86
C GLY A 72 -8.82 5.77 5.98
N PRO A 73 -9.26 5.80 7.25
CA PRO A 73 -8.35 5.84 8.37
C PRO A 73 -7.47 4.58 8.42
N ARG A 74 -6.26 4.73 8.97
CA ARG A 74 -5.41 3.57 9.28
C ARG A 74 -6.10 2.75 10.37
N LEU A 75 -6.29 1.47 10.10
CA LEU A 75 -6.88 0.54 11.05
C LEU A 75 -5.77 -0.13 11.87
N LEU A 76 -6.05 -0.35 13.15
CA LEU A 76 -5.21 -1.12 14.06
C LEU A 76 -5.94 -2.42 14.40
N ALA A 77 -5.34 -3.55 14.03
CA ALA A 77 -5.83 -4.86 14.49
C ALA A 77 -5.42 -5.05 15.96
N VAL A 78 -6.34 -5.52 16.80
CA VAL A 78 -6.11 -5.78 18.22
C VAL A 78 -6.46 -7.25 18.50
N ILE A 79 -5.57 -7.93 19.21
CA ILE A 79 -5.83 -9.26 19.77
C ILE A 79 -6.29 -9.05 21.21
N ASP A 80 -7.52 -9.47 21.54
CA ASP A 80 -8.01 -9.48 22.91
C ASP A 80 -7.44 -10.73 23.62
N GLU A 81 -6.49 -10.54 24.54
CA GLU A 81 -5.85 -11.67 25.22
C GLU A 81 -6.82 -12.47 26.11
N ALA A 82 -7.93 -11.88 26.57
CA ALA A 82 -8.92 -12.60 27.37
C ALA A 82 -9.76 -13.56 26.51
N TRP A 83 -9.90 -13.29 25.21
CA TRP A 83 -10.62 -14.14 24.25
C TRP A 83 -9.68 -15.02 23.40
N CYS A 84 -8.37 -14.78 23.45
CA CYS A 84 -7.39 -15.53 22.67
C CYS A 84 -7.27 -16.98 23.15
N ILE A 85 -7.48 -17.92 22.21
CA ILE A 85 -7.35 -19.36 22.47
C ILE A 85 -6.06 -19.98 21.89
N GLY A 86 -5.13 -19.16 21.38
CA GLY A 86 -3.87 -19.65 20.81
C GLY A 86 -4.02 -20.33 19.43
N CYS A 87 -5.05 -20.02 18.65
CA CYS A 87 -5.32 -20.71 17.37
C CYS A 87 -4.35 -20.36 16.22
N THR A 88 -3.54 -19.30 16.36
CA THR A 88 -2.57 -18.81 15.35
C THR A 88 -3.15 -18.29 14.03
N LEU A 89 -4.48 -18.17 13.89
CA LEU A 89 -5.09 -17.66 12.65
C LEU A 89 -4.73 -16.20 12.36
N CYS A 90 -4.51 -15.40 13.40
CA CYS A 90 -4.04 -14.03 13.28
C CYS A 90 -2.66 -13.94 12.60
N LEU A 91 -1.75 -14.87 12.86
CA LEU A 91 -0.43 -14.94 12.21
C LEU A 91 -0.58 -15.16 10.70
N LYS A 92 -1.44 -16.08 10.29
CA LYS A 92 -1.72 -16.36 8.86
C LYS A 92 -2.42 -15.20 8.16
N ALA A 93 -3.26 -14.46 8.87
CA ALA A 93 -4.00 -13.32 8.33
C ALA A 93 -3.16 -12.05 8.24
N CYS A 94 -2.08 -11.93 9.03
CA CYS A 94 -1.23 -10.75 9.02
C CYS A 94 -0.35 -10.72 7.76
N PRO A 95 -0.49 -9.73 6.87
CA PRO A 95 0.26 -9.70 5.61
C PRO A 95 1.69 -9.19 5.76
N VAL A 96 2.08 -8.74 6.96
CA VAL A 96 3.36 -8.07 7.26
C VAL A 96 4.05 -8.64 8.51
N ASP A 97 3.57 -9.77 9.02
CA ASP A 97 4.16 -10.45 10.18
C ASP A 97 4.31 -9.57 11.44
N ALA A 98 3.25 -8.81 11.77
CA ALA A 98 3.25 -7.84 12.87
C ALA A 98 2.94 -8.43 14.27
N ILE A 99 2.89 -9.75 14.42
CA ILE A 99 2.49 -10.44 15.66
C ILE A 99 3.68 -11.28 16.15
N ILE A 100 4.05 -11.16 17.44
CA ILE A 100 5.24 -11.78 18.06
C ILE A 100 4.81 -12.80 19.12
#